data_AF-A0A7J7PBY2-F1
#
_entry.id   AF-A0A7J7PBY2-F1
#
_cell.length_a   1.000
_cell.length_b   1.000
_cell.length_c   1.000
_cell.angle_alpha   90.00
_cell.angle_beta   90.00
_cell.angle_gamma   90.00
#
_symmetry.space_group_name_H-M   'P 1'
#
loop_
_entity.id
_entity.type
_entity.pdbx_description
1 polymer ?
#
loop_
_entity_poly.entity_id
_entity_poly.type
_entity_poly.pdbx_seq_one_letter_code
_entity_poly.pdbx_strand_id
1 'polypeptide(L)'
;MYSIDMVVKELVLSSDEIDSQIWDLLSSGLSGGIPQEVLTIARGRKRSYKTYITAIKPSVKDIKSFIVADLETILINSIHKPYAAGYLVIEQGIEIGALQDYKFITFFSENYNPDLSNFQDRSNKTIFGFLKSLEKIANFIGIRVVYFHNFSRFDGIMILKYYTTYGGIYTIKPLMRNLRIYTLEVYKGKKEVLIFRDSLTLLPGSLAEFAKTICPHLGCKGSILHNEVNLSTLQNQRNQLLDYMKQDIRPLARVVYKAQEIYWTKFGIVITSCLTLS
;
A
#
# COMPACT_ATOMS: atom_id res chain seq x y z
N MET A 1 -55.69 -6.96 -9.00
CA MET A 1 -54.78 -5.89 -9.44
C MET A 1 -53.52 -6.04 -8.60
N TYR A 2 -52.39 -6.33 -9.23
CA TYR A 2 -51.17 -6.87 -8.61
C TYR A 2 -50.38 -5.82 -7.80
N SER A 3 -49.96 -6.21 -6.59
CA SER A 3 -48.86 -5.61 -5.84
C SER A 3 -47.51 -6.05 -6.40
N ILE A 4 -46.54 -5.13 -6.46
CA ILE A 4 -45.11 -5.48 -6.51
C ILE A 4 -44.36 -4.50 -5.60
N ASP A 5 -44.16 -4.92 -4.35
CA ASP A 5 -43.10 -4.40 -3.48
C ASP A 5 -41.79 -5.09 -3.90
N MET A 6 -40.87 -4.33 -4.49
CA MET A 6 -39.53 -4.83 -4.81
C MET A 6 -38.57 -4.41 -3.70
N VAL A 7 -38.46 -5.26 -2.67
CA VAL A 7 -37.43 -5.16 -1.64
C VAL A 7 -36.09 -5.52 -2.27
N VAL A 8 -35.23 -4.53 -2.44
CA VAL A 8 -33.80 -4.76 -2.74
C VAL A 8 -33.16 -5.30 -1.47
N LYS A 9 -32.97 -6.62 -1.41
CA LYS A 9 -32.18 -7.28 -0.36
C LYS A 9 -30.70 -6.98 -0.62
N GLU A 10 -30.11 -6.04 0.12
CA GLU A 10 -28.66 -5.96 0.24
C GLU A 10 -28.17 -7.27 0.87
N LEU A 11 -27.40 -8.06 0.10
CA LEU A 11 -26.68 -9.23 0.59
C LEU A 11 -25.49 -8.76 1.42
N VAL A 12 -25.72 -8.47 2.69
CA VAL A 12 -24.67 -8.21 3.67
C VAL A 12 -24.14 -9.56 4.15
N LEU A 13 -22.94 -9.93 3.69
CA LEU A 13 -22.21 -11.09 4.24
C LEU A 13 -21.94 -10.86 5.73
N SER A 14 -22.08 -11.92 6.53
CA SER A 14 -21.73 -11.89 7.94
C SER A 14 -20.20 -11.77 8.14
N SER A 15 -19.77 -11.28 9.31
CA SER A 15 -18.34 -11.14 9.62
C SER A 15 -17.58 -12.47 9.50
N ASP A 16 -18.22 -13.58 9.87
CA ASP A 16 -17.62 -14.92 9.84
C ASP A 16 -17.44 -15.45 8.41
N GLU A 17 -18.38 -15.11 7.50
CA GLU A 17 -18.27 -15.43 6.08
C GLU A 17 -17.16 -14.64 5.40
N ILE A 18 -17.02 -13.35 5.73
CA ILE A 18 -15.93 -12.50 5.24
C ILE A 18 -14.57 -13.05 5.71
N ASP A 19 -14.47 -13.41 7.00
CA ASP A 19 -13.24 -13.98 7.55
C ASP A 19 -12.88 -15.29 6.85
N SER A 20 -13.85 -16.18 6.61
CA SER A 20 -13.64 -17.46 5.93
C SER A 20 -13.12 -17.27 4.50
N GLN A 21 -13.70 -16.35 3.73
CA GLN A 21 -13.24 -16.07 2.36
C GLN A 21 -11.81 -15.49 2.33
N ILE A 22 -11.45 -14.64 3.31
CA ILE A 22 -10.08 -14.14 3.45
C ILE A 22 -9.11 -15.29 3.78
N TRP A 23 -9.53 -16.25 4.60
CA TRP A 23 -8.74 -17.43 4.95
C TRP A 23 -8.48 -18.34 3.75
N ASP A 24 -9.47 -18.51 2.87
CA ASP A 24 -9.30 -19.30 1.65
C ASP A 24 -8.29 -18.63 0.69
N LEU A 25 -8.34 -17.31 0.56
CA LEU A 25 -7.37 -16.54 -0.24
C LEU A 25 -5.95 -16.66 0.31
N LEU A 26 -5.77 -16.51 1.63
CA LEU A 26 -4.49 -16.72 2.31
C LEU A 26 -3.96 -18.15 2.08
N SER A 27 -4.84 -19.15 2.14
CA SER A 27 -4.46 -20.56 2.00
C SER A 27 -4.10 -20.94 0.56
N SER A 28 -4.74 -20.29 -0.43
CA SER A 28 -4.50 -20.53 -1.86
C SER A 28 -3.11 -20.06 -2.35
N GLY A 29 -2.49 -19.08 -1.66
CA GLY A 29 -1.15 -18.56 -1.96
C GLY A 29 0.01 -19.49 -1.57
N LEU A 30 -0.25 -20.54 -0.78
CA LEU A 30 0.77 -21.42 -0.21
C LEU A 30 1.26 -22.54 -1.16
N SER A 31 0.86 -22.54 -2.43
CA SER A 31 1.20 -23.60 -3.38
C SER A 31 2.60 -23.42 -4.02
N GLY A 32 3.57 -24.19 -3.50
CA GLY A 32 4.53 -24.97 -4.29
C GLY A 32 5.62 -24.24 -5.08
N GLY A 33 6.57 -23.60 -4.40
CA GLY A 33 7.87 -23.25 -5.01
C GLY A 33 8.92 -24.35 -4.77
N ILE A 34 9.54 -24.87 -5.83
CA ILE A 34 10.69 -25.80 -5.71
C ILE A 34 11.89 -25.04 -5.12
N PRO A 35 12.59 -25.55 -4.08
CA PRO A 35 13.77 -24.90 -3.51
C PRO A 35 14.90 -24.85 -4.54
N GLN A 36 15.44 -23.66 -4.80
CA GLN A 36 16.63 -23.48 -5.63
C GLN A 36 17.84 -23.23 -4.73
N GLU A 37 18.89 -24.05 -4.88
CA GLU A 37 20.12 -23.94 -4.09
C GLU A 37 20.88 -22.64 -4.39
N VAL A 38 21.32 -21.96 -3.33
CA VAL A 38 22.06 -20.69 -3.39
C VAL A 38 23.56 -20.99 -3.23
N LEU A 39 24.38 -20.42 -4.12
CA LEU A 39 25.85 -20.54 -4.10
C LEU A 39 26.43 -19.98 -2.79
N THR A 40 27.39 -20.70 -2.23
CA THR A 40 28.04 -20.44 -0.94
C THR A 40 28.92 -19.19 -0.97
N ILE A 41 28.61 -18.21 -0.12
CA ILE A 41 29.45 -17.02 0.11
C ILE A 41 30.54 -17.34 1.13
N ALA A 42 31.78 -16.90 0.86
CA ALA A 42 32.98 -17.18 1.64
C ALA A 42 32.87 -16.76 3.13
N ARG A 43 33.41 -17.62 4.01
CA ARG A 43 33.20 -17.62 5.46
C ARG A 43 34.05 -16.57 6.20
N GLY A 44 33.44 -15.45 6.57
CA GLY A 44 33.77 -14.73 7.81
C GLY A 44 33.12 -15.39 9.03
N ARG A 45 33.63 -15.11 10.26
CA ARG A 45 33.19 -15.68 11.56
C ARG A 45 31.75 -16.22 11.54
N LYS A 46 31.60 -17.55 11.70
CA LYS A 46 30.30 -18.24 11.77
C LYS A 46 29.40 -17.54 12.78
N ARG A 47 28.41 -16.79 12.30
CA ARG A 47 27.29 -16.35 13.15
C ARG A 47 26.58 -17.62 13.63
N SER A 48 26.37 -17.73 14.94
CA SER A 48 25.54 -18.79 15.51
C SER A 48 24.09 -18.50 15.14
N TYR A 49 23.57 -19.22 14.15
CA TYR A 49 22.15 -19.19 13.82
C TYR A 49 21.44 -20.26 14.65
N LYS A 50 20.27 -19.94 15.17
CA LYS A 50 19.43 -20.96 15.81
C LYS A 50 19.08 -22.01 14.76
N THR A 51 19.23 -23.28 15.12
CA THR A 51 18.87 -24.43 14.28
C THR A 51 17.36 -24.70 14.24
N TYR A 52 16.57 -23.90 14.96
CA TYR A 52 15.13 -24.04 15.09
C TYR A 52 14.46 -22.68 14.90
N ILE A 53 13.24 -22.71 14.34
CA ILE A 53 12.37 -21.54 14.24
C ILE A 53 11.88 -21.21 15.65
N THR A 54 12.14 -20.00 16.13
CA THR A 54 11.60 -19.54 17.41
C THR A 54 10.15 -19.14 17.23
N ALA A 55 9.28 -19.62 18.11
CA ALA A 55 7.90 -19.16 18.17
C ALA A 55 7.86 -17.63 18.29
N ILE A 56 7.03 -16.99 17.47
CA ILE A 56 6.74 -15.56 17.60
C ILE A 56 5.99 -15.41 18.93
N LYS A 57 6.55 -14.62 19.85
CA LYS A 57 5.85 -14.30 21.09
C LYS A 57 4.62 -13.45 20.74
N PRO A 58 3.43 -13.79 21.24
CA PRO A 58 2.25 -12.93 21.09
C PRO A 58 2.60 -11.53 21.56
N SER A 59 2.27 -10.52 20.76
CA SER A 59 2.37 -9.14 21.22
C SER A 59 1.29 -8.92 22.29
N VAL A 60 1.63 -8.14 23.31
CA VAL A 60 0.69 -7.71 24.37
C VAL A 60 0.06 -6.36 24.00
N LYS A 61 0.51 -5.74 22.90
CA LYS A 61 0.09 -4.40 22.45
C LYS A 61 -1.00 -4.48 21.39
N ASP A 62 -1.95 -3.56 21.47
CA ASP A 62 -3.09 -3.45 20.56
C ASP A 62 -2.71 -3.25 19.08
N ILE A 63 -3.72 -3.39 18.21
CA ILE A 63 -3.73 -3.08 16.78
C ILE A 63 -3.10 -1.69 16.54
N LYS A 64 -2.03 -1.63 15.74
CA LYS A 64 -1.30 -0.38 15.50
C LYS A 64 -1.80 0.34 14.27
N SER A 65 -1.83 1.67 14.36
CA SER A 65 -2.05 2.56 13.22
C SER A 65 -0.97 2.38 12.13
N PHE A 66 -1.35 2.63 10.88
CA PHE A 66 -0.49 2.54 9.70
C PHE A 66 -0.91 3.58 8.65
N ILE A 67 -0.14 3.69 7.57
CA ILE A 67 -0.46 4.56 6.43
C ILE A 67 -0.69 3.66 5.22
N VAL A 68 -1.66 4.01 4.38
CA VAL A 68 -1.81 3.46 3.02
C VAL A 68 -1.62 4.57 2.00
N ALA A 69 -1.06 4.23 0.85
CA ALA A 69 -0.77 5.19 -0.19
C ALA A 69 -0.85 4.57 -1.59
N ASP A 70 -0.94 5.44 -2.58
CA ASP A 70 -1.00 5.08 -3.99
C ASP A 70 -0.39 6.18 -4.88
N LEU A 71 0.05 5.80 -6.09
CA LEU A 71 0.57 6.71 -7.10
C LEU A 71 -0.17 6.53 -8.42
N GLU A 72 -0.47 7.66 -9.07
CA GLU A 72 -0.99 7.64 -10.44
C GLU A 72 0.04 8.14 -11.43
N THR A 73 0.17 7.44 -12.55
CA THR A 73 1.19 7.74 -13.56
C THR A 73 0.64 7.87 -14.96
N ILE A 74 1.35 8.67 -15.76
CA ILE A 74 1.14 8.82 -17.19
C ILE A 74 2.37 8.29 -17.93
N LEU A 75 2.16 7.64 -19.07
CA LEU A 75 3.23 7.14 -19.91
C LEU A 75 3.67 8.24 -20.90
N ILE A 76 4.93 8.67 -20.82
CA ILE A 76 5.50 9.68 -21.73
C ILE A 76 6.84 9.14 -22.24
N ASN A 77 6.96 8.98 -23.56
CA ASN A 77 8.12 8.36 -24.21
C ASN A 77 8.46 6.98 -23.60
N SER A 78 7.43 6.15 -23.38
CA SER A 78 7.54 4.82 -22.76
C SER A 78 8.08 4.82 -21.32
N ILE A 79 8.07 5.98 -20.64
CA ILE A 79 8.48 6.12 -19.25
C ILE A 79 7.27 6.55 -18.42
N HIS A 80 6.95 5.78 -17.38
CA HIS A 80 5.93 6.18 -16.41
C HIS A 80 6.41 7.37 -15.59
N LYS A 81 5.57 8.39 -15.51
CA LYS A 81 5.81 9.61 -14.75
C LYS A 81 4.63 9.88 -13.83
N PRO A 82 4.84 9.98 -12.51
CA PRO A 82 3.76 10.27 -11.57
C PRO A 82 3.11 11.62 -11.85
N TYR A 83 1.79 11.65 -12.00
CA TYR A 83 1.00 12.88 -12.08
C TYR A 83 0.19 13.11 -10.82
N ALA A 84 -0.13 12.07 -10.03
CA ALA A 84 -0.78 12.20 -8.74
C ALA A 84 -0.16 11.24 -7.71
N ALA A 85 -0.31 11.58 -6.44
CA ALA A 85 0.05 10.72 -5.32
C ALA A 85 -0.89 11.01 -4.15
N GLY A 86 -1.22 10.00 -3.37
CA GLY A 86 -2.15 10.13 -2.26
C GLY A 86 -1.80 9.21 -1.11
N TYR A 87 -2.16 9.62 0.11
CA TYR A 87 -2.14 8.73 1.25
C TYR A 87 -3.25 9.02 2.25
N LEU A 88 -3.51 8.02 3.08
CA LEU A 88 -4.47 8.06 4.17
C LEU A 88 -3.83 7.44 5.42
N VAL A 89 -3.93 8.13 6.55
CA VAL A 89 -3.51 7.63 7.85
C VAL A 89 -4.66 6.84 8.47
N ILE A 90 -4.40 5.59 8.85
CA ILE A 90 -5.37 4.70 9.49
C ILE A 90 -5.02 4.62 10.97
N GLU A 91 -5.85 5.26 11.78
CA GLU A 91 -5.78 5.18 13.24
C GLU A 91 -6.52 3.95 13.76
N GLN A 92 -6.15 3.50 14.96
CA GLN A 92 -6.79 2.36 15.60
C GLN A 92 -8.28 2.66 15.89
N GLY A 93 -9.15 1.69 15.62
CA GLY A 93 -10.59 1.79 15.91
C GLY A 93 -11.37 2.68 14.95
N ILE A 94 -10.77 3.12 13.84
CA ILE A 94 -11.43 3.98 12.87
C ILE A 94 -12.37 3.19 11.96
N GLU A 95 -13.57 3.74 11.72
CA GLU A 95 -14.50 3.20 10.73
C GLU A 95 -14.12 3.72 9.33
N ILE A 96 -13.48 2.86 8.53
CA ILE A 96 -12.92 3.24 7.22
C ILE A 96 -14.01 3.70 6.23
N GLY A 97 -15.22 3.13 6.31
CA GLY A 97 -16.32 3.49 5.42
C GLY A 97 -16.93 4.86 5.67
N ALA A 98 -16.77 5.39 6.88
CA ALA A 98 -17.23 6.73 7.24
C ALA A 98 -16.16 7.81 7.03
N LEU A 99 -14.99 7.46 6.47
CA LEU A 99 -13.90 8.41 6.28
C LEU A 99 -14.26 9.46 5.23
N GLN A 100 -14.23 10.71 5.69
CA GLN A 100 -14.48 11.87 4.85
C GLN A 100 -13.28 12.16 3.95
N ASP A 101 -13.54 12.70 2.75
CA ASP A 101 -12.51 12.93 1.73
C ASP A 101 -11.38 13.86 2.16
N TYR A 102 -11.63 14.78 3.10
CA TYR A 102 -10.58 15.68 3.60
C TYR A 102 -9.47 14.96 4.37
N LYS A 103 -9.68 13.69 4.76
CA LYS A 103 -8.65 12.87 5.41
C LYS A 103 -7.58 12.39 4.44
N PHE A 104 -7.84 12.43 3.13
CA PHE A 104 -6.87 12.11 2.11
C PHE A 104 -5.92 13.28 1.89
N ILE A 105 -4.62 13.01 2.01
CA ILE A 105 -3.60 13.97 1.62
C ILE A 105 -3.20 13.64 0.19
N THR A 106 -3.39 14.59 -0.72
CA THR A 106 -3.19 14.39 -2.16
C THR A 106 -2.22 15.39 -2.74
N PHE A 107 -1.49 14.96 -3.77
CA PHE A 107 -0.54 15.74 -4.55
C PHE A 107 -0.92 15.56 -6.01
N PHE A 108 -0.97 16.65 -6.76
CA PHE A 108 -1.34 16.63 -8.17
C PHE A 108 -0.40 17.53 -8.96
N SER A 109 0.18 16.98 -10.02
CA SER A 109 1.21 17.63 -10.84
C SER A 109 0.76 18.98 -11.39
N GLU A 110 -0.47 19.07 -11.88
CA GLU A 110 -0.97 20.31 -12.49
C GLU A 110 -1.24 21.43 -11.49
N ASN A 111 -1.29 21.15 -10.17
CA ASN A 111 -1.30 22.21 -9.16
C ASN A 111 -0.01 23.06 -9.22
N TYR A 112 1.08 22.54 -9.80
CA TYR A 112 2.35 23.24 -9.98
C TYR A 112 2.51 23.88 -11.36
N ASN A 113 1.51 23.76 -12.25
CA ASN A 113 1.56 24.31 -13.61
C ASN A 113 1.85 25.82 -13.67
N PRO A 114 1.27 26.67 -12.78
CA PRO A 114 1.58 28.10 -12.77
C PRO A 114 3.08 28.42 -12.59
N ASP A 115 3.82 27.57 -11.86
CA ASP A 115 5.22 27.79 -11.51
C ASP A 115 6.20 26.95 -12.35
N LEU A 116 5.72 25.86 -12.95
CA LEU A 116 6.54 24.84 -13.63
C LEU A 116 5.92 24.46 -14.98
N SER A 117 6.46 25.03 -16.05
CA SER A 117 6.00 24.77 -17.42
C SER A 117 6.28 23.34 -17.89
N ASN A 118 7.38 22.72 -17.44
CA ASN A 118 7.78 21.37 -17.82
C ASN A 118 7.10 20.30 -16.95
N PHE A 119 6.44 19.32 -17.58
CA PHE A 119 5.76 18.23 -16.87
C PHE A 119 6.71 17.34 -16.05
N GLN A 120 7.95 17.11 -16.50
CA GLN A 120 8.94 16.36 -15.73
C GLN A 120 9.18 17.01 -14.37
N ASP A 121 9.30 18.34 -14.32
CA ASP A 121 9.54 19.07 -13.08
C ASP A 121 8.30 19.02 -12.18
N ARG A 122 7.11 19.14 -12.75
CA ARG A 122 5.84 18.92 -12.01
C ARG A 122 5.76 17.52 -11.42
N SER A 123 6.09 16.50 -12.21
CA SER A 123 6.10 15.09 -11.79
C SER A 123 7.11 14.84 -10.65
N ASN A 124 8.32 15.38 -10.78
CA ASN A 124 9.34 15.34 -9.73
C ASN A 124 8.86 16.05 -8.45
N LYS A 125 8.20 17.21 -8.60
CA LYS A 125 7.65 17.98 -7.48
C LYS A 125 6.53 17.23 -6.76
N THR A 126 5.67 16.52 -7.50
CA THR A 126 4.62 15.66 -6.93
C THR A 126 5.21 14.59 -6.03
N ILE A 127 6.17 13.80 -6.53
CA ILE A 127 6.80 12.73 -5.73
C ILE A 127 7.58 13.31 -4.55
N PHE A 128 8.32 14.39 -4.76
CA PHE A 128 9.03 15.06 -3.68
C PHE A 128 8.08 15.53 -2.58
N GLY A 129 7.01 16.25 -2.95
CA GLY A 129 6.01 16.76 -2.00
C GLY A 129 5.34 15.63 -1.23
N PHE A 130 4.94 14.57 -1.94
CA PHE A 130 4.34 13.38 -1.36
C PHE A 130 5.25 12.69 -0.33
N LEU A 131 6.49 12.35 -0.70
CA LEU A 131 7.41 11.64 0.19
C LEU A 131 7.84 12.51 1.38
N LYS A 132 8.03 13.83 1.19
CA LYS A 132 8.30 14.75 2.31
C LYS A 132 7.12 14.87 3.26
N SER A 133 5.89 14.88 2.74
CA SER A 133 4.68 14.88 3.55
C SER A 133 4.56 13.60 4.36
N LEU A 134 4.79 12.43 3.74
CA LEU A 134 4.84 11.14 4.43
C LEU A 134 5.86 11.14 5.58
N GLU A 135 7.08 11.60 5.34
CA GLU A 135 8.11 11.69 6.39
C GLU A 135 7.68 12.62 7.55
N LYS A 136 7.09 13.78 7.21
CA LYS A 136 6.64 14.75 8.20
C LYS A 136 5.52 14.17 9.07
N ILE A 137 4.50 13.58 8.44
CA ILE A 137 3.37 13.01 9.17
C ILE A 137 3.83 11.80 9.97
N ALA A 138 4.61 10.89 9.38
CA ALA A 138 5.13 9.70 10.05
C ALA A 138 5.92 10.04 11.33
N ASN A 139 6.72 11.10 11.26
CA ASN A 139 7.44 11.60 12.42
C ASN A 139 6.52 12.26 13.46
N PHE A 140 5.51 13.01 13.03
CA PHE A 140 4.58 13.71 13.90
C PHE A 140 3.71 12.73 14.71
N ILE A 141 3.17 11.70 14.05
CA ILE A 141 2.26 10.72 14.68
C ILE A 141 2.97 9.47 15.20
N GLY A 142 4.27 9.29 14.91
CA GLY A 142 5.05 8.13 15.33
C GLY A 142 4.75 6.83 14.56
N ILE A 143 4.16 6.93 13.36
CA ILE A 143 3.77 5.78 12.51
C ILE A 143 4.64 5.79 11.25
N ARG A 144 5.45 4.75 11.04
CA ARG A 144 6.42 4.71 9.93
C ARG A 144 6.04 3.77 8.79
N VAL A 145 5.12 2.85 9.02
CA VAL A 145 4.76 1.81 8.05
C VAL A 145 3.76 2.35 7.04
N VAL A 146 4.14 2.31 5.77
CA VAL A 146 3.34 2.72 4.62
C VAL A 146 3.11 1.52 3.72
N TYR A 147 1.85 1.18 3.48
CA TYR A 147 1.47 0.12 2.56
C TYR A 147 1.06 0.67 1.21
N PHE A 148 1.53 0.01 0.16
CA PHE A 148 1.07 0.18 -1.22
C PHE A 148 0.56 -1.17 -1.73
N HIS A 149 -0.39 -1.15 -2.65
CA HIS A 149 -0.80 -2.36 -3.34
C HIS A 149 0.17 -2.68 -4.48
N ASN A 150 0.73 -3.89 -4.52
CA ASN A 150 1.69 -4.29 -5.55
C ASN A 150 2.96 -3.40 -5.61
N PHE A 151 3.39 -2.93 -4.43
CA PHE A 151 4.57 -2.06 -4.25
C PHE A 151 5.79 -2.59 -4.99
N SER A 152 6.04 -3.90 -4.91
CA SER A 152 7.25 -4.53 -5.44
C SER A 152 7.41 -4.41 -6.95
N ARG A 153 6.32 -4.25 -7.70
CA ARG A 153 6.33 -4.29 -9.16
C ARG A 153 6.21 -2.91 -9.82
N PHE A 154 5.62 -1.93 -9.14
CA PHE A 154 5.29 -0.65 -9.76
C PHE A 154 5.73 0.55 -8.91
N ASP A 155 4.95 0.94 -7.90
CA ASP A 155 5.20 2.16 -7.11
C ASP A 155 6.56 2.15 -6.42
N GLY A 156 6.95 0.97 -5.92
CA GLY A 156 8.22 0.77 -5.25
C GLY A 156 9.43 1.05 -6.14
N ILE A 157 9.31 0.85 -7.46
CA ILE A 157 10.39 1.19 -8.40
C ILE A 157 10.59 2.70 -8.49
N MET A 158 9.51 3.48 -8.52
CA MET A 158 9.57 4.94 -8.57
C MET A 158 10.07 5.53 -7.25
N ILE A 159 9.60 4.97 -6.13
CA ILE A 159 10.04 5.37 -4.79
C ILE A 159 11.53 5.01 -4.58
N LEU A 160 11.96 3.83 -5.03
CA LEU A 160 13.36 3.43 -5.00
C LEU A 160 14.23 4.38 -5.84
N LYS A 161 13.80 4.73 -7.05
CA LYS A 161 14.48 5.71 -7.92
C LYS A 161 14.62 7.07 -7.23
N TYR A 162 13.58 7.55 -6.56
CA TYR A 162 13.66 8.79 -5.80
C TYR A 162 14.75 8.69 -4.72
N TYR A 163 14.68 7.71 -3.83
CA TYR A 163 15.62 7.65 -2.69
C TYR A 163 17.07 7.39 -3.11
N THR A 164 17.29 6.64 -4.18
CA THR A 164 18.64 6.45 -4.75
C THR A 164 19.22 7.75 -5.33
N THR A 165 18.37 8.59 -5.95
CA THR A 165 18.79 9.92 -6.44
C THR A 165 19.24 10.84 -5.30
N TYR A 166 18.73 10.63 -4.08
CA TYR A 166 19.09 11.39 -2.87
C TYR A 166 20.00 10.61 -1.90
N GLY A 167 20.86 9.73 -2.41
CA GLY A 167 21.74 8.84 -1.61
C GLY A 167 22.72 9.52 -0.64
N GLY A 168 22.89 10.85 -0.72
CA GLY A 168 23.65 11.63 0.28
C GLY A 168 22.81 12.07 1.50
N ILE A 169 21.48 12.05 1.39
CA ILE A 169 20.54 12.42 2.46
C ILE A 169 19.94 11.16 3.08
N TYR A 170 19.66 10.16 2.24
CA TYR A 170 18.96 8.95 2.63
C TYR A 170 19.84 7.72 2.49
N THR A 171 19.67 6.80 3.43
CA THR A 171 20.12 5.41 3.27
C THR A 171 18.90 4.53 3.16
N ILE A 172 18.88 3.63 2.18
CA ILE A 172 17.80 2.68 1.98
C ILE A 172 18.27 1.26 2.24
N LYS A 173 17.39 0.42 2.79
CA LYS A 173 17.62 -1.01 2.99
C LYS A 173 16.43 -1.78 2.42
N PRO A 174 16.51 -2.23 1.16
CA PRO A 174 15.49 -3.09 0.59
C PRO A 174 15.65 -4.53 1.13
N LEU A 175 14.54 -5.15 1.53
CA LEU A 175 14.46 -6.60 1.73
C LEU A 175 13.83 -7.21 0.47
N MET A 176 14.63 -7.95 -0.29
CA MET A 176 14.23 -8.53 -1.56
C MET A 176 14.43 -10.05 -1.57
N ARG A 177 13.48 -10.76 -2.16
CA ARG A 177 13.59 -12.20 -2.48
C ARG A 177 12.73 -12.49 -3.71
N ASN A 178 13.18 -13.40 -4.57
CA ASN A 178 12.45 -13.82 -5.79
C ASN A 178 11.98 -12.64 -6.65
N LEU A 179 12.86 -11.65 -6.85
CA LEU A 179 12.59 -10.43 -7.60
C LEU A 179 11.42 -9.58 -7.08
N ARG A 180 11.04 -9.75 -5.80
CA ARG A 180 10.04 -8.93 -5.12
C ARG A 180 10.67 -8.17 -3.96
N ILE A 181 10.27 -6.91 -3.82
CA ILE A 181 10.57 -6.06 -2.67
C ILE A 181 9.48 -6.30 -1.61
N TYR A 182 9.85 -6.90 -0.48
CA TYR A 182 8.94 -7.10 0.65
C TYR A 182 8.86 -5.83 1.50
N THR A 183 10.02 -5.23 1.72
CA THR A 183 10.16 -4.01 2.52
C THR A 183 11.19 -3.10 1.88
N LEU A 184 10.94 -1.79 1.91
CA LEU A 184 11.94 -0.77 1.70
C LEU A 184 12.02 0.11 2.95
N GLU A 185 13.05 -0.10 3.77
CA GLU A 185 13.31 0.76 4.92
C GLU A 185 14.13 1.98 4.48
N VAL A 186 13.73 3.16 4.95
CA VAL A 186 14.38 4.44 4.61
C VAL A 186 14.87 5.12 5.87
N TYR A 187 16.12 5.57 5.83
CA TYR A 187 16.81 6.19 6.95
C TYR A 187 17.34 7.58 6.57
N LYS A 188 17.30 8.51 7.52
CA LYS A 188 18.10 9.75 7.50
C LYS A 188 19.15 9.66 8.61
N GLY A 189 20.41 9.49 8.23
CA GLY A 189 21.45 9.10 9.18
C GLY A 189 21.09 7.78 9.86
N LYS A 190 21.00 7.77 11.20
CA LYS A 190 20.64 6.58 11.99
C LYS A 190 19.13 6.42 12.23
N LYS A 191 18.33 7.44 11.90
CA LYS A 191 16.89 7.45 12.17
C LYS A 191 16.15 6.85 10.98
N GLU A 192 15.48 5.73 11.19
CA GLU A 192 14.48 5.23 10.25
C GLU A 192 13.30 6.20 10.19
N VAL A 193 12.95 6.65 8.99
CA VAL A 193 11.92 7.65 8.75
C VAL A 193 10.66 7.05 8.15
N LEU A 194 10.79 6.03 7.31
CA LEU A 194 9.67 5.34 6.65
C LEU A 194 10.03 3.87 6.43
N ILE A 195 9.01 3.02 6.44
CA ILE A 195 9.07 1.60 6.08
C ILE A 195 7.97 1.36 5.06
N PHE A 196 8.32 1.17 3.79
CA PHE A 196 7.35 0.81 2.77
C PHE A 196 7.18 -0.70 2.70
N ARG A 197 5.95 -1.17 2.50
CA ARG A 197 5.62 -2.59 2.40
C ARG A 197 4.60 -2.84 1.29
N ASP A 198 4.71 -4.03 0.71
CA ASP A 198 3.75 -4.52 -0.29
C ASP A 198 2.56 -5.17 0.41
N SER A 199 1.35 -4.67 0.17
CA SER A 199 0.14 -5.29 0.72
C SER A 199 -0.11 -6.68 0.13
N LEU A 200 0.37 -6.96 -1.09
CA LEU A 200 0.20 -8.28 -1.72
C LEU A 200 0.92 -9.39 -0.97
N THR A 201 1.95 -9.06 -0.18
CA THR A 201 2.64 -10.07 0.63
C THR A 201 1.88 -10.37 1.93
N LEU A 202 0.95 -9.50 2.34
CA LEU A 202 0.06 -9.71 3.48
C LEU A 202 -1.19 -10.50 3.11
N LEU A 203 -1.81 -10.12 1.98
CA LEU A 203 -3.02 -10.73 1.43
C LEU A 203 -2.87 -10.85 -0.09
N PRO A 204 -2.76 -12.06 -0.65
CA PRO A 204 -2.59 -12.26 -2.08
C PRO A 204 -3.95 -12.16 -2.77
N GLY A 205 -4.09 -11.21 -3.70
CA GLY A 205 -5.33 -10.95 -4.43
C GLY A 205 -5.35 -9.54 -5.00
N SER A 206 -6.24 -9.29 -5.95
CA SER A 206 -6.42 -7.94 -6.50
C SER A 206 -7.26 -7.05 -5.57
N LEU A 207 -7.04 -5.73 -5.58
CA LEU A 207 -7.93 -4.79 -4.88
C LEU A 207 -9.40 -4.96 -5.29
N ALA A 208 -9.67 -5.34 -6.54
CA ALA A 208 -11.04 -5.55 -7.02
C ALA A 208 -11.70 -6.79 -6.37
N GLU A 209 -10.97 -7.89 -6.21
CA GLU A 209 -11.46 -9.07 -5.49
C GLU A 209 -11.67 -8.76 -4.02
N PHE A 210 -10.72 -8.05 -3.40
CA PHE A 210 -10.83 -7.67 -2.01
C PHE A 210 -11.98 -6.68 -1.74
N ALA A 211 -12.20 -5.70 -2.63
CA ALA A 211 -13.31 -4.78 -2.50
C ALA A 211 -14.66 -5.52 -2.49
N LYS A 212 -14.83 -6.52 -3.36
CA LYS A 212 -16.05 -7.35 -3.39
C LYS A 212 -16.21 -8.22 -2.15
N THR A 213 -15.12 -8.78 -1.65
CA THR A 213 -15.12 -9.82 -0.60
C THR A 213 -15.12 -9.23 0.81
N ILE A 214 -14.30 -8.19 1.05
CA ILE A 214 -13.99 -7.66 2.38
C ILE A 214 -14.78 -6.39 2.68
N CYS A 215 -15.14 -5.62 1.66
CA CYS A 215 -15.76 -4.32 1.84
C CYS A 215 -16.70 -3.90 0.69
N PRO A 216 -17.75 -4.70 0.39
CA PRO A 216 -18.64 -4.43 -0.73
C PRO A 216 -19.34 -3.06 -0.63
N HIS A 217 -19.58 -2.57 0.60
CA HIS A 217 -20.18 -1.26 0.88
C HIS A 217 -19.24 -0.07 0.56
N LEU A 218 -17.93 -0.29 0.39
CA LEU A 218 -16.97 0.76 0.00
C LEU A 218 -16.94 0.99 -1.51
N GLY A 219 -17.74 0.25 -2.27
CA GLY A 219 -17.77 0.27 -3.73
C GLY A 219 -16.69 -0.61 -4.36
N CYS A 220 -16.74 -0.71 -5.68
CA CYS A 220 -15.73 -1.42 -6.46
C CYS A 220 -14.43 -0.60 -6.60
N LYS A 221 -13.38 -1.22 -7.13
CA LYS A 221 -12.18 -0.52 -7.61
C LYS A 221 -12.60 0.65 -8.51
N GLY A 222 -11.89 1.79 -8.42
CA GLY A 222 -12.11 2.88 -9.37
C GLY A 222 -11.94 2.41 -10.81
N SER A 223 -12.57 3.09 -11.76
CA SER A 223 -12.33 2.86 -13.18
C SER A 223 -12.10 4.19 -13.88
N ILE A 224 -11.00 4.29 -14.62
CA ILE A 224 -10.74 5.38 -15.55
C ILE A 224 -10.38 4.84 -16.92
N LEU A 225 -10.75 5.58 -17.96
CA LEU A 225 -10.32 5.29 -19.32
C LEU A 225 -8.86 5.76 -19.46
N HIS A 226 -7.91 4.91 -19.08
CA HIS A 226 -6.47 5.24 -19.08
C HIS A 226 -5.97 5.75 -20.44
N ASN A 227 -6.59 5.29 -21.52
CA ASN A 227 -6.36 5.71 -22.90
C ASN A 227 -6.76 7.17 -23.19
N GLU A 228 -7.58 7.79 -22.33
CA GLU A 228 -7.97 9.21 -22.43
C GLU A 228 -7.14 10.12 -21.50
N VAL A 229 -6.34 9.53 -20.61
CA VAL A 229 -5.47 10.28 -19.69
C VAL A 229 -4.17 10.64 -20.41
N ASN A 230 -4.05 11.90 -20.79
CA ASN A 230 -2.86 12.45 -21.44
C ASN A 230 -2.54 13.85 -20.86
N LEU A 231 -1.38 14.41 -21.20
CA LEU A 231 -0.93 15.70 -20.65
C LEU A 231 -1.94 16.84 -20.83
N SER A 232 -2.67 16.85 -21.94
CA SER A 232 -3.65 17.90 -22.23
C SER A 232 -4.94 17.75 -21.43
N THR A 233 -5.27 16.52 -21.00
CA THR A 233 -6.51 16.21 -20.27
C THR A 233 -6.33 16.23 -18.75
N LEU A 234 -5.10 16.12 -18.24
CA LEU A 234 -4.81 16.05 -16.79
C LEU A 234 -5.50 17.16 -15.98
N GLN A 235 -5.34 18.42 -16.38
CA GLN A 235 -5.90 19.54 -15.61
C GLN A 235 -7.44 19.48 -15.55
N ASN A 236 -8.08 19.15 -16.68
CA ASN A 236 -9.53 19.11 -16.79
C ASN A 236 -10.13 17.89 -16.07
N GLN A 237 -9.38 16.79 -16.00
CA GLN A 237 -9.79 15.55 -15.35
C GLN A 237 -9.38 15.45 -13.88
N ARG A 238 -8.79 16.53 -13.30
CA ARG A 238 -8.23 16.53 -11.94
C ARG A 238 -9.11 15.83 -10.90
N ASN A 239 -10.39 16.22 -10.80
CA ASN A 239 -11.27 15.68 -9.77
C ASN A 239 -11.51 14.19 -9.98
N GLN A 240 -11.82 13.77 -11.21
CA GLN A 240 -11.99 12.36 -11.56
C GLN A 240 -10.75 11.51 -11.26
N LEU A 241 -9.56 12.00 -11.61
CA LEU A 241 -8.31 11.26 -11.40
C LEU A 241 -7.95 11.16 -9.91
N LEU A 242 -8.18 12.23 -9.14
CA LEU A 242 -7.96 12.20 -7.69
C LEU A 242 -8.97 11.30 -6.99
N ASP A 243 -10.23 11.31 -7.41
CA ASP A 243 -11.27 10.48 -6.81
C ASP A 243 -11.05 9.00 -7.14
N TYR A 244 -10.59 8.68 -8.36
CA TYR A 244 -10.11 7.34 -8.73
C TYR A 244 -8.99 6.86 -7.79
N MET A 245 -7.93 7.65 -7.60
CA MET A 245 -6.81 7.29 -6.72
C MET A 245 -7.26 7.10 -5.27
N LYS A 246 -8.12 8.00 -4.75
CA LYS A 246 -8.70 7.85 -3.39
C LYS A 246 -9.51 6.56 -3.29
N GLN A 247 -10.24 6.21 -4.34
CA GLN A 247 -11.04 4.99 -4.40
C GLN A 247 -10.17 3.72 -4.45
N ASP A 248 -8.93 3.77 -4.93
CA ASP A 248 -7.99 2.63 -4.82
C ASP A 248 -7.36 2.56 -3.41
N ILE A 249 -7.09 3.71 -2.78
CA ILE A 249 -6.56 3.80 -1.40
C ILE A 249 -7.57 3.29 -0.35
N ARG A 250 -8.88 3.53 -0.53
CA ARG A 250 -9.94 3.15 0.44
C ARG A 250 -10.05 1.64 0.67
N PRO A 251 -10.24 0.79 -0.36
CA PRO A 251 -10.21 -0.66 -0.22
C PRO A 251 -8.88 -1.12 0.36
N LEU A 252 -7.75 -0.57 -0.11
CA LEU A 252 -6.44 -0.93 0.44
C LEU A 252 -6.36 -0.72 1.96
N ALA A 253 -6.84 0.43 2.47
CA ALA A 253 -6.95 0.69 3.90
C ALA A 253 -7.73 -0.41 4.63
N ARG A 254 -8.90 -0.76 4.10
CA ARG A 254 -9.80 -1.75 4.72
C ARG A 254 -9.21 -3.15 4.70
N VAL A 255 -8.57 -3.53 3.60
CA VAL A 255 -7.88 -4.80 3.42
C VAL A 255 -6.76 -4.96 4.44
N VAL A 256 -5.87 -3.97 4.54
CA VAL A 256 -4.76 -4.01 5.50
C VAL A 256 -5.26 -3.98 6.95
N TYR A 257 -6.31 -3.21 7.23
CA TYR A 257 -6.93 -3.17 8.56
C TYR A 257 -7.51 -4.53 8.96
N LYS A 258 -8.30 -5.15 8.08
CA LYS A 258 -8.89 -6.46 8.32
C LYS A 258 -7.84 -7.57 8.41
N ALA A 259 -6.78 -7.50 7.60
CA ALA A 259 -5.62 -8.37 7.75
C ALA A 259 -5.04 -8.24 9.17
N GLN A 260 -4.81 -7.01 9.64
CA GLN A 260 -4.28 -6.77 10.97
C GLN A 260 -5.18 -7.36 12.06
N GLU A 261 -6.50 -7.18 11.96
CA GLU A 261 -7.46 -7.79 12.89
C GLU A 261 -7.36 -9.32 12.90
N ILE A 262 -7.29 -9.95 11.73
CA ILE A 262 -7.19 -11.41 11.60
C ILE A 262 -5.87 -11.93 12.21
N TYR A 263 -4.74 -11.34 11.85
CA TYR A 263 -3.42 -11.75 12.37
C TYR A 263 -3.31 -11.52 13.88
N TRP A 264 -3.91 -10.44 14.39
CA TRP A 264 -3.96 -10.16 15.81
C TRP A 264 -4.81 -11.18 16.56
N THR A 265 -6.06 -11.38 16.14
CA THR A 265 -7.00 -12.27 16.81
C THR A 265 -6.55 -13.72 16.77
N LYS A 266 -6.00 -14.20 15.65
CA LYS A 266 -5.60 -15.60 15.50
C LYS A 266 -4.22 -15.92 16.06
N PHE A 267 -3.27 -14.98 16.02
CA PHE A 267 -1.87 -15.27 16.33
C PHE A 267 -1.22 -14.30 17.32
N GLY A 268 -1.92 -13.25 17.75
CA GLY A 268 -1.33 -12.17 18.55
C GLY A 268 -0.23 -11.41 17.81
N ILE A 269 -0.29 -11.37 16.47
CA ILE A 269 0.74 -10.74 15.63
C ILE A 269 0.28 -9.36 15.18
N VAL A 270 1.12 -8.35 15.40
CA VAL A 270 0.91 -7.00 14.88
C VAL A 270 1.68 -6.84 13.57
N ILE A 271 0.96 -6.79 12.45
CA ILE A 271 1.53 -6.79 11.10
C ILE A 271 2.42 -5.58 10.81
N THR A 272 2.30 -4.47 11.53
CA THR A 272 3.23 -3.33 11.36
C THR A 272 4.58 -3.56 12.03
N SER A 273 4.66 -4.48 12.99
CA SER A 273 5.88 -4.76 13.77
C SER A 273 6.60 -6.04 13.33
N CYS A 274 5.92 -6.90 12.58
CA CYS A 274 6.47 -8.13 12.02
C CYS A 274 6.20 -8.17 10.52
N LEU A 275 7.12 -8.75 9.74
CA LEU A 275 6.84 -9.10 8.36
C LEU A 275 6.06 -10.40 8.35
N THR A 276 4.82 -10.35 7.88
CA THR A 276 4.02 -11.54 7.61
C THR A 276 4.08 -11.83 6.11
N LEU A 277 4.30 -13.10 5.79
CA LEU A 277 4.32 -13.63 4.44
C LEU A 277 3.10 -14.54 4.31
N SER A 278 2.21 -14.20 3.38
CA SER A 278 1.13 -15.08 2.92
C SER A 278 1.64 -16.05 1.85
#